data_AF-A0A3E1P2M8-F1
#
_entry.id   AF-A0A3E1P2M8-F1
#
_cell.length_a   1.000
_cell.length_b   1.000
_cell.length_c   1.000
_cell.angle_alpha   90.00
_cell.angle_beta   90.00
_cell.angle_gamma   90.00
#
_symmetry.space_group_name_H-M   'P 1'
#
loop_
_entity.id
_entity.type
_entity.pdbx_description
1 polymer ?
#
loop_
_entity_poly.entity_id
_entity_poly.type
_entity_poly.pdbx_seq_one_letter_code
_entity_poly.pdbx_strand_id
1 'polypeptide(L)'
;MEPLYKLNRIKSLLADKRIKNEVLANYLGYKSVDIISKWNSNKIQPPVSVCYQIALFFKLKDWRDIFEPEPFEILDFKDDIDE
;
A
#
# COMPACT_ATOMS: atom_id res chain seq x y z
N MET A 1 8.23 15.20 1.26
CA MET A 1 8.87 14.19 0.41
C MET A 1 7.77 13.31 -0.13
N GLU A 2 7.57 13.28 -1.44
CA GLU A 2 6.73 12.28 -2.10
C GLU A 2 7.39 10.90 -1.90
N PRO A 3 6.62 9.81 -1.74
CA PRO A 3 7.20 8.48 -1.59
C PRO A 3 8.05 8.12 -2.81
N LEU A 4 9.23 7.56 -2.58
CA LEU A 4 10.14 7.10 -3.65
C LEU A 4 9.49 6.06 -4.57
N TYR A 5 8.54 5.26 -4.03
CA TYR A 5 7.83 4.23 -4.79
C TYR A 5 6.38 4.13 -4.31
N LYS A 6 5.43 4.11 -5.24
CA LYS A 6 4.04 3.76 -4.96
C LYS A 6 3.89 2.25 -5.10
N LEU A 7 3.65 1.55 -3.98
CA LEU A 7 3.62 0.09 -3.93
C LEU A 7 2.20 -0.46 -3.75
N ASN A 8 1.41 0.14 -2.85
CA ASN A 8 0.04 -0.29 -2.57
C ASN A 8 -0.99 0.59 -3.28
N ARG A 9 -2.17 0.02 -3.54
CA ARG A 9 -3.34 0.71 -4.11
C ARG A 9 -4.50 0.86 -3.14
N ILE A 10 -4.23 0.95 -1.83
CA ILE A 10 -5.28 1.04 -0.79
C ILE A 10 -6.20 2.24 -1.02
N LYS A 11 -5.63 3.38 -1.42
CA LYS A 11 -6.41 4.59 -1.77
C LYS A 11 -7.43 4.32 -2.88
N SER A 12 -7.03 3.59 -3.92
CA SER A 12 -7.91 3.21 -5.03
C SER A 12 -9.02 2.26 -4.55
N LEU A 13 -8.66 1.22 -3.78
CA LEU A 13 -9.63 0.27 -3.22
C LEU A 13 -10.71 0.95 -2.36
N LEU A 14 -10.30 1.90 -1.52
CA LEU A 14 -11.21 2.71 -0.71
C LEU A 14 -12.13 3.57 -1.58
N ALA A 15 -11.58 4.25 -2.59
CA ALA A 15 -12.34 5.10 -3.50
C ALA A 15 -13.37 4.30 -4.32
N ASP A 16 -12.96 3.16 -4.89
CA ASP A 16 -13.81 2.27 -5.71
C ASP A 16 -15.04 1.78 -4.94
N LYS A 17 -14.87 1.52 -3.64
CA LYS A 17 -15.94 1.05 -2.75
C LYS A 17 -16.62 2.16 -1.96
N ARG A 18 -16.20 3.42 -2.13
CA ARG A 18 -16.65 4.60 -1.35
C ARG A 18 -16.52 4.40 0.16
N ILE A 19 -15.45 3.71 0.58
CA ILE A 19 -15.15 3.42 1.98
C ILE A 19 -14.24 4.53 2.52
N LYS A 20 -14.59 5.07 3.70
CA LYS A 20 -13.78 6.09 4.37
C LYS A 20 -12.65 5.45 5.20
N ASN A 21 -11.59 6.20 5.47
CA ASN A 21 -10.44 5.72 6.26
C ASN A 21 -10.86 5.23 7.65
N GLU A 22 -11.85 5.87 8.27
CA GLU A 22 -12.37 5.51 9.60
C GLU A 22 -12.94 4.09 9.61
N VAL A 23 -13.60 3.68 8.53
CA VAL A 23 -14.19 2.34 8.42
C VAL A 23 -13.10 1.27 8.39
N LEU A 24 -12.04 1.52 7.61
CA LEU A 24 -10.89 0.61 7.54
C LEU A 24 -10.11 0.57 8.86
N ALA A 25 -9.89 1.74 9.49
CA ALA A 25 -9.24 1.82 10.79
C ALA A 25 -10.00 1.02 11.85
N ASN A 26 -11.33 1.16 11.90
CA ASN A 26 -12.19 0.42 12.83
C ASN A 26 -12.13 -1.09 12.59
N TYR A 27 -12.18 -1.54 11.33
CA TYR A 27 -12.06 -2.97 11.00
C TYR A 27 -10.72 -3.56 11.47
N LEU A 28 -9.64 -2.81 11.32
CA LEU A 28 -8.29 -3.24 11.68
C LEU A 28 -7.95 -3.01 13.17
N GLY A 29 -8.86 -2.43 13.96
CA GLY A 29 -8.64 -2.15 15.39
C GLY A 29 -7.72 -0.94 15.68
N TYR A 30 -7.51 -0.04 14.71
CA TYR A 30 -6.73 1.18 14.92
C TYR A 30 -7.61 2.32 15.47
N LYS A 31 -7.10 3.00 16.50
CA LYS A 31 -7.77 4.15 17.12
C LYS A 31 -7.62 5.46 16.33
N SER A 32 -6.62 5.56 15.45
CA SER A 32 -6.36 6.74 14.62
C SER A 32 -6.37 6.37 13.14
N VAL A 33 -6.94 7.26 12.32
CA VAL A 33 -6.92 7.17 10.86
C VAL A 33 -5.61 7.63 10.23
N ASP A 34 -4.72 8.26 11.01
CA ASP A 34 -3.46 8.82 10.49
C ASP A 34 -2.59 7.76 9.82
N ILE A 35 -2.57 6.55 10.38
CA ILE A 35 -1.81 5.45 9.82
C ILE A 35 -2.39 4.98 8.47
N ILE A 36 -3.72 4.97 8.35
CA ILE A 36 -4.42 4.67 7.08
C ILE A 36 -4.08 5.74 6.03
N SER A 37 -4.09 7.02 6.43
CA SER A 37 -3.71 8.13 5.55
C SER A 37 -2.26 8.02 5.06
N LYS A 38 -1.34 7.57 5.91
CA LYS A 38 0.07 7.32 5.52
C LYS A 38 0.18 6.14 4.55
N TRP A 39 -0.62 5.09 4.71
CA TRP A 39 -0.68 3.96 3.78
C TRP A 39 -1.27 4.37 2.42
N ASN A 40 -2.37 5.12 2.43
CA ASN A 40 -3.01 5.63 1.21
C ASN A 40 -2.09 6.54 0.39
N SER A 41 -1.25 7.32 1.07
CA SER A 41 -0.24 8.18 0.43
C SER A 41 1.06 7.44 0.13
N ASN A 42 1.14 6.12 0.37
CA ASN A 42 2.34 5.29 0.22
C ASN A 42 3.59 5.80 0.99
N LYS A 43 3.43 6.79 1.89
CA LYS A 43 4.51 7.31 2.75
C LYS A 43 5.06 6.27 3.70
N ILE A 44 4.19 5.37 4.16
CA ILE A 44 4.52 4.20 4.97
C ILE A 44 3.75 3.03 4.36
N GLN A 45 4.35 1.84 4.34
CA GLN A 45 3.64 0.63 3.93
C GLN A 45 3.00 -0.06 5.15
N PRO A 46 1.81 -0.66 5.02
CA PRO A 46 1.29 -1.53 6.04
C PRO A 46 2.21 -2.75 6.23
N PRO A 47 2.33 -3.30 7.45
CA PRO A 47 2.92 -4.62 7.64
C PRO A 47 2.20 -5.67 6.78
N VAL A 48 2.91 -6.71 6.34
CA VAL A 48 2.35 -7.77 5.49
C VAL A 48 1.10 -8.42 6.10
N SER A 49 1.10 -8.64 7.42
CA SER A 49 -0.06 -9.15 8.16
C SER A 49 -1.29 -8.25 8.04
N VAL A 50 -1.09 -6.94 8.01
CA VAL A 50 -2.15 -5.95 7.82
C VAL A 50 -2.60 -5.90 6.36
N CYS A 51 -1.68 -6.02 5.40
CA CYS A 51 -2.04 -6.17 3.99
C CYS A 51 -2.99 -7.34 3.76
N TYR A 52 -2.74 -8.48 4.41
CA TYR A 52 -3.62 -9.64 4.35
C TYR A 52 -5.03 -9.33 4.93
N GLN A 53 -5.10 -8.65 6.08
CA GLN A 53 -6.39 -8.25 6.66
C GLN A 53 -7.15 -7.26 5.76
N ILE A 54 -6.46 -6.32 5.14
CA ILE A 54 -7.06 -5.38 4.19
C ILE A 54 -7.59 -6.15 2.96
N ALA A 55 -6.84 -7.13 2.46
CA ALA A 55 -7.32 -7.97 1.36
C ALA A 55 -8.60 -8.74 1.72
N LEU A 56 -8.69 -9.27 2.94
CA LEU A 56 -9.91 -9.92 3.46
C LEU A 56 -11.08 -8.93 3.55
N PHE A 57 -10.83 -7.72 4.06
CA PHE A 57 -11.83 -6.66 4.14
C PHE A 57 -12.44 -6.34 2.77
N PHE A 58 -11.61 -6.23 1.73
CA PHE A 58 -12.04 -5.98 0.36
C PHE A 58 -12.50 -7.23 -0.41
N LYS A 59 -12.39 -8.42 0.20
CA LYS A 59 -12.69 -9.71 -0.43
C LYS A 59 -11.94 -9.92 -1.74
N LEU A 60 -10.65 -9.55 -1.76
CA LEU A 60 -9.78 -9.79 -2.90
C LEU A 60 -9.58 -11.30 -3.09
N LYS A 61 -9.47 -11.75 -4.34
CA LYS A 61 -9.21 -13.16 -4.66
C LYS A 61 -7.79 -13.56 -4.31
N ASP A 62 -6.84 -12.64 -4.53
CA ASP A 62 -5.45 -12.75 -4.11
C ASP A 62 -5.11 -11.55 -3.21
N TRP A 63 -4.43 -11.79 -2.09
CA TRP A 63 -4.03 -10.71 -1.19
C TRP A 63 -2.99 -9.78 -1.81
N ARG A 64 -2.20 -10.29 -2.78
CA ARG A 64 -1.21 -9.51 -3.53
C ARG A 64 -1.86 -8.45 -4.41
N ASP A 65 -3.14 -8.59 -4.72
CA ASP A 65 -3.92 -7.59 -5.45
C ASP A 65 -4.06 -6.27 -4.66
N ILE A 66 -3.59 -6.19 -3.40
CA ILE A 66 -3.45 -4.91 -2.68
C ILE A 66 -2.31 -4.05 -3.24
N PHE A 67 -1.35 -4.66 -3.95
CA PHE A 67 -0.20 -3.98 -4.53
C PHE A 67 -0.42 -3.69 -6.00
N GLU A 68 0.06 -2.52 -6.41
CA GLU A 68 0.13 -2.06 -7.80
C GLU A 68 1.38 -1.19 -7.88
N PRO A 69 2.57 -1.82 -7.80
CA PRO A 69 3.82 -1.08 -7.78
C PRO A 69 4.01 -0.35 -9.10
N GLU A 70 4.41 0.91 -9.04
CA GLU A 70 4.92 1.59 -10.24
C GLU A 70 6.16 0.84 -10.75
N PRO A 71 6.35 0.73 -12.08
CA PRO A 71 7.53 0.10 -12.64
C PRO A 71 8.77 0.75 -12.07
N PHE A 72 9.68 -0.04 -11.50
CA PHE A 72 11.00 0.46 -11.15
C PHE A 72 11.85 0.42 -12.41
N GLU A 73 12.48 1.55 -12.74
CA GLU A 73 13.59 1.53 -13.69
C GLU A 73 14.76 0.83 -12.99
N ILE A 74 15.16 -0.31 -13.53
CA ILE A 74 16.46 -0.87 -13.20
C ILE A 74 17.45 0.12 -13.81
N LEU A 75 18.03 0.97 -12.97
CA LEU A 75 19.26 1.66 -13.35
C LEU A 75 20.25 0.53 -13.61
N ASP A 76 20.64 0.37 -14.88
CA ASP A 76 21.70 -0.56 -15.27
C ASP A 76 22.88 -0.25 -14.35
N PHE A 77 23.20 -1.17 -13.42
CA PHE A 77 24.47 -1.16 -12.69
C PHE A 77 25.59 -1.59 -13.66
N LYS A 78 25.72 -0.87 -14.78
CA LYS A 78 26.96 -0.71 -15.54
C LYS A 78 27.43 0.65 -15.06
N ASP A 79 28.31 0.73 -14.07
CA ASP A 79 29.72 1.01 -14.36
C ASP A 79 30.59 0.92 -13.08
N ASP A 80 30.36 -0.03 -12.16
CA ASP A 80 31.23 -0.19 -10.95
C ASP A 80 31.58 -1.66 -10.63
N ILE A 81 31.56 -2.54 -11.64
CA ILE A 81 32.31 -3.81 -11.59
C ILE A 81 33.32 -3.80 -12.74
N ASP A 82 34.15 -2.77 -12.79
CA ASP A 82 35.44 -2.83 -13.46
C ASP A 82 36.53 -2.58 -12.41
N GLU A 83 37.42 -3.59 -12.31
CA GLU A 83 38.62 -3.78 -11.46
C GLU A 83 38.45 -4.34 -10.03
#